data_AF-V5BPV6-F1
#
_entry.id   AF-V5BPV6-F1
#
_cell.length_a   1.000
_cell.length_b   1.000
_cell.length_c   1.000
_cell.angle_alpha   90.00
_cell.angle_beta   90.00
_cell.angle_gamma   90.00
#
_symmetry.space_group_name_H-M   'P 1'
#
loop_
_entity.id
_entity.type
_entity.pdbx_description
1 polymer ?
#
loop_
_entity_poly.entity_id
_entity_poly.type
_entity_poly.pdbx_seq_one_letter_code
_entity_poly.pdbx_strand_id
1 'polypeptide(L)'
;MLGDDEIIGAAEAVVHAYLVGLLHRPDAAVTEASSQTHHRHSAPCGMGRQKMPQFCETKCTFTEKKMNALRRTARVLYVLSCVVDMVHQGLTCTERDVYYQNTSLFRNGQRDVHTSIENLCRWMDSTHPLGNADDPESIGRRRYTREGLRIAASGKSILIGYISFDIPKLSPVLSSLSQTTQMTVGNVSQTQFCFEKTSNHLTGTVEMNGMRHSSGILVNMAVGMRGCHFRGAEGVGSLPSAVILVEKESTLRTLVVAEGVLGLGAPLNRCSFLCSKGYPCRASRTLLHKLHRELPQLPILVLVDGDPHGMRIALTFLGLFGGGASTRRRKQKKRPFASAEFISTLLPARWIGVRPSALPHQATGRAPLTLLDRQVLSQMMARVVEALSLLEDEMVDATCSGEEINIIRGTLNDILREAEWMKEKSLKCALQAWPDGPLHLLMDSLEPGRPV
;
A
#
# COMPACT_ATOMS: atom_id res chain seq x y z
N MET A 1 4.31 7.80 -12.81
CA MET A 1 4.44 6.36 -13.14
C MET A 1 5.64 6.20 -14.05
N LEU A 2 6.05 4.97 -14.37
CA LEU A 2 7.04 4.75 -15.42
C LEU A 2 6.38 5.01 -16.78
N GLY A 3 7.14 5.56 -17.72
CA GLY A 3 6.74 5.65 -19.12
C GLY A 3 6.63 4.26 -19.73
N ASP A 4 5.76 4.08 -20.72
CA ASP A 4 5.59 2.79 -21.38
C ASP A 4 6.89 2.36 -22.08
N ASP A 5 7.60 3.29 -22.72
CA ASP A 5 8.93 3.06 -23.32
C ASP A 5 9.98 2.64 -22.27
N GLU A 6 9.94 3.21 -21.06
CA GLU A 6 10.85 2.84 -19.97
C GLU A 6 10.61 1.38 -19.53
N ILE A 7 9.35 0.95 -19.48
CA ILE A 7 8.99 -0.41 -19.09
C ILE A 7 9.43 -1.40 -20.17
N ILE A 8 9.20 -1.08 -21.45
CA ILE A 8 9.60 -1.92 -22.58
C ILE A 8 11.12 -2.03 -22.68
N GLY A 9 11.87 -0.92 -22.61
CA GLY A 9 13.33 -0.96 -22.65
C GLY A 9 13.93 -1.79 -21.51
N ALA A 10 13.33 -1.72 -20.32
CA ALA A 10 13.73 -2.57 -19.20
C ALA A 10 13.36 -4.05 -19.40
N ALA A 11 12.23 -4.34 -20.03
CA ALA A 11 11.83 -5.70 -20.39
C ALA A 11 12.83 -6.32 -21.38
N GLU A 12 13.20 -5.57 -22.43
CA GLU A 12 14.20 -5.98 -23.43
C GLU A 12 15.56 -6.23 -22.78
N ALA A 13 16.01 -5.35 -21.88
CA ALA A 13 17.27 -5.52 -21.15
C ALA A 13 17.28 -6.80 -20.29
N VAL A 14 16.16 -7.14 -19.65
CA VAL A 14 16.00 -8.38 -18.89
C VAL A 14 16.09 -9.61 -19.81
N VAL A 15 15.39 -9.60 -20.94
CA VAL A 15 15.40 -10.70 -21.90
C VAL A 15 16.79 -10.88 -22.50
N HIS A 16 17.43 -9.79 -22.91
CA HIS A 16 18.79 -9.81 -23.45
C HIS A 16 19.79 -10.38 -22.44
N ALA A 17 19.77 -9.90 -21.19
CA ALA A 17 20.64 -10.42 -20.13
C ALA A 17 20.39 -11.92 -19.87
N TYR A 18 19.14 -12.36 -19.93
CA TYR A 18 18.79 -13.78 -19.77
C TYR A 18 19.32 -14.64 -20.93
N LEU A 19 19.13 -14.20 -22.18
CA LEU A 19 19.61 -14.91 -23.37
C LEU A 19 21.14 -14.97 -23.42
N VAL A 20 21.83 -13.86 -23.12
CA VAL A 20 23.29 -13.85 -23.01
C VAL A 20 23.76 -14.86 -21.96
N GLY A 21 23.10 -14.92 -20.80
CA GLY A 21 23.42 -15.90 -19.77
C GLY A 21 23.13 -17.36 -20.13
N LEU A 22 22.18 -17.61 -21.04
CA LEU A 22 21.91 -18.95 -21.57
C LEU A 22 22.92 -19.37 -22.64
N LEU A 23 23.31 -18.43 -23.50
CA LEU A 23 24.15 -18.69 -24.68
C LEU A 23 25.65 -18.64 -24.35
N HIS A 24 26.08 -17.79 -23.41
CA HIS A 24 27.46 -17.78 -22.92
C HIS A 24 27.62 -18.80 -21.79
N ARG A 25 27.99 -20.03 -22.15
CA ARG A 25 28.68 -20.91 -21.20
C ARG A 25 30.08 -20.34 -20.96
N PRO A 26 30.60 -20.27 -19.72
CA PRO A 26 32.03 -20.08 -19.53
C PRO A 26 32.70 -21.25 -20.26
N ASP A 27 33.60 -20.93 -21.19
CA ASP A 27 34.39 -21.94 -21.89
C ASP A 27 34.91 -22.94 -20.87
N ALA A 28 34.66 -24.22 -21.17
CA ALA A 28 35.30 -25.31 -20.48
C ALA A 28 36.80 -25.05 -20.59
N ALA A 29 37.42 -24.64 -19.48
CA ALA A 29 38.85 -24.50 -19.39
C ALA A 29 39.45 -25.88 -19.73
N VAL A 30 39.95 -25.97 -20.96
CA VAL A 30 40.76 -27.06 -21.45
C VAL A 30 41.91 -27.22 -20.46
N THR A 31 41.94 -28.40 -19.84
CA THR A 31 43.10 -28.94 -19.14
C THR A 31 44.31 -28.86 -20.06
N GLU A 32 45.22 -27.94 -19.78
CA GLU A 32 46.65 -28.20 -19.98
C GLU A 32 47.34 -28.09 -18.64
N ALA A 33 47.78 -29.24 -18.16
CA ALA A 33 48.74 -29.34 -17.07
C ALA A 33 50.07 -28.79 -17.57
N SER A 34 50.56 -27.72 -16.93
CA SER A 34 52.00 -27.56 -16.78
C SER A 34 52.31 -26.81 -15.49
N SER A 35 53.03 -27.52 -14.64
CA SER A 35 53.63 -27.09 -13.39
C SER A 35 54.47 -25.82 -13.57
N GLN A 36 54.36 -24.85 -12.66
CA GLN A 36 55.50 -24.27 -11.95
C GLN A 36 55.05 -23.20 -10.94
N THR A 37 55.84 -23.13 -9.87
CA THR A 37 55.62 -22.55 -8.56
C THR A 37 56.08 -21.08 -8.42
N HIS A 38 55.38 -20.35 -7.55
CA HIS A 38 55.77 -19.16 -6.76
C HIS A 38 56.17 -17.85 -7.47
N HIS A 39 55.47 -16.73 -7.19
CA HIS A 39 55.80 -15.75 -6.13
C HIS A 39 54.75 -14.63 -6.01
N ARG A 40 54.58 -14.12 -4.78
CA ARG A 40 53.69 -13.01 -4.39
C ARG A 40 54.20 -11.66 -4.92
N HIS A 41 53.31 -10.75 -5.31
CA HIS A 41 53.29 -9.34 -4.88
C HIS A 41 51.95 -8.66 -5.25
N SER A 42 51.60 -7.67 -4.44
CA SER A 42 50.30 -7.02 -4.20
C SER A 42 50.05 -5.74 -5.02
N ALA A 43 48.79 -5.44 -5.37
CA ALA A 43 48.19 -4.10 -5.26
C ALA A 43 46.67 -4.10 -5.60
N PRO A 44 45.87 -3.13 -5.08
CA PRO A 44 44.41 -3.24 -4.95
C PRO A 44 43.66 -2.44 -6.02
N CYS A 45 42.54 -2.96 -6.52
CA CYS A 45 41.54 -2.12 -7.18
C CYS A 45 40.14 -2.66 -6.92
N GLY A 46 39.36 -1.86 -6.17
CA GLY A 46 37.98 -2.14 -5.84
C GLY A 46 37.04 -1.70 -6.95
N MET A 47 36.22 -2.62 -7.43
CA MET A 47 34.86 -2.35 -7.88
C MET A 47 34.01 -3.56 -7.54
N GLY A 48 33.08 -3.38 -6.59
CA GLY A 48 32.13 -4.40 -6.19
C GLY A 48 31.10 -4.68 -7.28
N ARG A 49 31.44 -5.54 -8.25
CA ARG A 49 30.45 -6.21 -9.09
C ARG A 49 29.62 -7.10 -8.18
N GLN A 50 28.38 -6.70 -7.87
CA GLN A 50 27.41 -7.60 -7.26
C GLN A 50 27.12 -8.73 -8.27
N LYS A 51 27.81 -9.85 -8.08
CA LYS A 51 27.69 -11.08 -8.88
C LYS A 51 26.25 -11.59 -8.86
N MET A 52 25.71 -11.92 -10.04
CA MET A 52 24.66 -12.92 -10.19
C MET A 52 25.08 -14.22 -9.48
N PRO A 53 24.14 -15.02 -8.94
CA PRO A 53 24.49 -16.21 -8.18
C PRO A 53 25.31 -17.18 -9.04
N GLN A 54 26.54 -17.46 -8.61
CA GLN A 54 27.40 -18.48 -9.21
C GLN A 54 26.84 -19.88 -8.91
N PHE A 55 26.73 -20.69 -9.96
CA PHE A 55 26.43 -22.11 -9.85
C PHE A 55 27.63 -22.84 -9.23
N CYS A 56 27.42 -23.45 -8.06
CA CYS A 56 28.37 -24.39 -7.47
C CYS A 56 27.69 -25.77 -7.37
N GLU A 57 28.40 -26.78 -7.86
CA GLU A 57 27.90 -28.14 -8.08
C GLU A 57 27.89 -28.96 -6.79
N THR A 58 26.75 -29.60 -6.51
CA THR A 58 26.72 -30.84 -5.70
C THR A 58 25.49 -31.65 -6.11
N LYS A 59 25.76 -32.84 -6.68
CA LYS A 59 24.85 -33.83 -7.32
C LYS A 59 23.54 -34.04 -6.53
N CYS A 60 22.39 -34.17 -7.23
CA CYS A 60 21.03 -34.51 -6.72
C CYS A 60 20.89 -34.48 -5.18
N THR A 61 20.79 -33.35 -4.48
CA THR A 61 19.94 -32.14 -4.60
C THR A 61 20.04 -31.25 -5.86
N PHE A 62 21.01 -31.48 -6.74
CA PHE A 62 21.28 -30.68 -7.94
C PHE A 62 20.12 -30.56 -8.94
N THR A 63 19.46 -31.67 -9.31
CA THR A 63 18.43 -31.68 -10.38
C THR A 63 17.15 -31.00 -9.92
N GLU A 64 16.69 -31.30 -8.71
CA GLU A 64 15.49 -30.67 -8.15
C GLU A 64 15.71 -29.18 -7.87
N LYS A 65 16.87 -28.80 -7.33
CA LYS A 65 17.24 -27.38 -7.18
C LYS A 65 17.28 -26.66 -8.52
N LYS A 66 17.84 -27.29 -9.56
CA LYS A 66 17.88 -26.75 -10.93
C LYS A 66 16.49 -26.62 -11.52
N MET A 67 15.63 -27.63 -11.40
CA MET A 67 14.24 -27.55 -11.85
C MET A 67 13.44 -26.48 -11.11
N ASN A 68 13.64 -26.35 -9.80
CA ASN A 68 13.00 -25.30 -9.00
C ASN A 68 13.50 -23.90 -9.40
N ALA A 69 14.79 -23.76 -9.71
CA ALA A 69 15.35 -22.51 -10.24
C ALA A 69 14.73 -22.17 -11.61
N LEU A 70 14.65 -23.15 -12.52
CA LEU A 70 14.02 -22.98 -13.84
C LEU A 70 12.55 -22.59 -13.73
N ARG A 71 11.78 -23.23 -12.83
CA ARG A 71 10.39 -22.84 -12.56
C ARG A 71 10.28 -21.41 -12.05
N ARG A 72 11.18 -20.97 -11.16
CA ARG A 72 11.21 -19.58 -10.68
C ARG A 72 11.49 -18.62 -11.82
N THR A 73 12.47 -18.91 -12.68
CA THR A 73 12.78 -18.10 -13.87
C THR A 73 11.60 -18.06 -14.82
N ALA A 74 10.98 -19.20 -15.15
CA ALA A 74 9.83 -19.27 -16.02
C ALA A 74 8.65 -18.42 -15.51
N ARG A 75 8.39 -18.44 -14.20
CA ARG A 75 7.38 -17.57 -13.58
C ARG A 75 7.71 -16.09 -13.73
N VAL A 76 8.96 -15.69 -13.55
CA VAL A 76 9.38 -14.29 -13.71
C VAL A 76 9.23 -13.83 -15.15
N LEU A 77 9.65 -14.65 -16.11
CA LEU A 77 9.49 -14.36 -17.55
C LEU A 77 8.03 -14.33 -17.98
N TYR A 78 7.18 -15.19 -17.40
CA TYR A 78 5.73 -15.14 -17.64
C TYR A 78 5.10 -13.85 -17.09
N VAL A 79 5.49 -13.42 -15.89
CA VAL A 79 5.06 -12.11 -15.37
C VAL A 79 5.55 -10.99 -16.29
N LEU A 80 6.78 -11.08 -16.80
CA LEU A 80 7.32 -10.10 -17.74
C LEU A 80 6.51 -10.04 -19.04
N SER A 81 6.13 -11.19 -19.62
CA SER A 81 5.27 -11.21 -20.81
C SER A 81 3.92 -10.58 -20.55
N CYS A 82 3.29 -10.89 -19.40
CA CYS A 82 2.05 -10.20 -19.00
C CYS A 82 2.25 -8.68 -18.92
N VAL A 83 3.36 -8.20 -18.33
CA VAL A 83 3.63 -6.75 -18.24
C VAL A 83 3.75 -6.12 -19.63
N VAL A 84 4.48 -6.74 -20.55
CA VAL A 84 4.66 -6.26 -21.93
C VAL A 84 3.31 -6.21 -22.67
N ASP A 85 2.53 -7.29 -22.61
CA ASP A 85 1.20 -7.34 -23.23
C ASP A 85 0.28 -6.23 -22.72
N MET A 86 0.32 -5.99 -21.41
CA MET A 86 -0.49 -4.96 -20.76
C MET A 86 -0.05 -3.55 -21.14
N VAL A 87 1.24 -3.31 -21.33
CA VAL A 87 1.78 -2.04 -21.83
C VAL A 87 1.32 -1.80 -23.27
N HIS A 88 1.44 -2.80 -24.15
CA HIS A 88 0.98 -2.68 -25.54
C HIS A 88 -0.53 -2.42 -25.65
N GLN A 89 -1.33 -3.03 -24.78
CA GLN A 89 -2.79 -2.85 -24.75
C GLN A 89 -3.24 -1.59 -23.99
N GLY A 90 -2.32 -0.88 -23.32
CA GLY A 90 -2.66 0.27 -22.47
C GLY A 90 -3.50 -0.09 -21.25
N LEU A 91 -3.44 -1.35 -20.78
CA LEU A 91 -4.26 -1.88 -19.70
C LEU A 91 -3.48 -1.98 -18.36
N THR A 92 -4.20 -2.30 -17.29
CA THR A 92 -3.60 -2.70 -15.99
C THR A 92 -4.29 -3.95 -15.45
N CYS A 93 -3.54 -4.83 -14.76
CA CYS A 93 -4.07 -6.08 -14.21
C CYS A 93 -3.74 -6.20 -12.72
N THR A 94 -4.38 -7.12 -12.01
CA THR A 94 -4.07 -7.44 -10.61
C THR A 94 -3.22 -8.70 -10.49
N GLU A 95 -2.62 -8.92 -9.32
CA GLU A 95 -1.94 -10.20 -9.02
C GLU A 95 -2.86 -11.41 -9.16
N ARG A 96 -4.17 -11.22 -8.95
CA ARG A 96 -5.16 -12.29 -9.12
C ARG A 96 -5.34 -12.62 -10.59
N ASP A 97 -5.36 -11.62 -11.45
CA ASP A 97 -5.51 -11.80 -12.89
C ASP A 97 -4.31 -12.57 -13.44
N VAL A 98 -3.09 -12.20 -13.05
CA VAL A 98 -1.85 -12.94 -13.38
C VAL A 98 -1.91 -14.38 -12.88
N TYR A 99 -2.43 -14.61 -11.67
CA TYR A 99 -2.60 -15.96 -11.12
C TYR A 99 -3.59 -16.80 -11.95
N TYR A 100 -4.77 -16.25 -12.26
CA TYR A 100 -5.83 -16.97 -12.95
C TYR A 100 -5.50 -17.25 -14.42
N GLN A 101 -4.68 -16.42 -15.05
CA GLN A 101 -4.19 -16.68 -16.41
C GLN A 101 -3.34 -17.96 -16.51
N ASN A 102 -2.64 -18.36 -15.43
CA ASN A 102 -1.89 -19.62 -15.41
C ASN A 102 -1.75 -20.23 -14.01
N THR A 103 -2.83 -20.81 -13.50
CA THR A 103 -2.85 -21.45 -12.17
C THR A 103 -1.86 -22.61 -12.05
N SER A 104 -1.58 -23.31 -13.15
CA SER A 104 -0.66 -24.46 -13.19
C SER A 104 0.80 -24.08 -12.90
N LEU A 105 1.21 -22.89 -13.35
CA LEU A 105 2.55 -22.34 -13.16
C LEU A 105 2.76 -21.86 -11.71
N PHE A 106 1.70 -21.37 -11.07
CA PHE A 106 1.68 -20.80 -9.72
C PHE A 106 1.08 -21.75 -8.67
N ARG A 107 1.71 -22.90 -8.47
CA ARG A 107 1.25 -23.96 -7.56
C ARG A 107 1.00 -23.51 -6.10
N ASN A 108 1.79 -22.57 -5.58
CA ASN A 108 1.59 -22.03 -4.23
C ASN A 108 0.64 -20.81 -4.19
N GLY A 109 -0.20 -20.66 -5.23
CA GLY A 109 -1.16 -19.57 -5.35
C GLY A 109 -0.52 -18.22 -5.59
N GLN A 110 -1.20 -17.16 -5.14
CA GLN A 110 -0.79 -15.76 -5.29
C GLN A 110 0.60 -15.46 -4.66
N ARG A 111 1.09 -16.27 -3.72
CA ARG A 111 2.43 -16.10 -3.15
C ARG A 111 3.53 -16.28 -4.20
N ASP A 112 3.36 -17.24 -5.12
CA ASP A 112 4.32 -17.45 -6.20
C ASP A 112 4.31 -16.26 -7.18
N VAL A 113 3.12 -15.71 -7.50
CA VAL A 113 2.96 -14.51 -8.33
C VAL A 113 3.67 -13.32 -7.69
N HIS A 114 3.36 -13.03 -6.42
CA HIS A 114 3.96 -11.94 -5.67
C HIS A 114 5.50 -12.02 -5.64
N THR A 115 6.03 -13.20 -5.34
CA THR A 115 7.49 -13.44 -5.34
C THR A 115 8.10 -13.24 -6.73
N SER A 116 7.39 -13.62 -7.78
CA SER A 116 7.84 -13.49 -9.18
C SER A 116 7.86 -12.03 -9.62
N ILE A 117 6.88 -11.23 -9.21
CA ILE A 117 6.87 -9.77 -9.41
C ILE A 117 8.04 -9.10 -8.69
N GLU A 118 8.33 -9.46 -7.44
CA GLU A 118 9.48 -8.92 -6.71
C GLU A 118 10.81 -9.28 -7.38
N ASN A 119 10.93 -10.52 -7.88
CA ASN A 119 12.09 -10.96 -8.63
C ASN A 119 12.23 -10.17 -9.94
N LEU A 120 11.12 -9.95 -10.67
CA LEU A 120 11.10 -9.16 -11.89
C LEU A 120 11.58 -7.72 -11.63
N CYS A 121 11.03 -7.05 -10.61
CA CYS A 121 11.46 -5.71 -10.24
C CYS A 121 12.97 -5.66 -9.96
N ARG A 122 13.50 -6.68 -9.26
CA ARG A 122 14.94 -6.80 -9.00
C ARG A 122 15.76 -7.04 -10.27
N TRP A 123 15.27 -7.83 -11.21
CA TRP A 123 15.94 -8.05 -12.49
C TRP A 123 15.98 -6.76 -13.31
N MET A 124 14.87 -6.03 -13.37
CA MET A 124 14.78 -4.73 -14.06
C MET A 124 15.69 -3.68 -13.37
N ASP A 125 15.70 -3.58 -12.04
CA ASP A 125 16.59 -2.67 -11.29
C ASP A 125 18.09 -2.95 -11.53
N SER A 126 18.44 -4.20 -11.86
CA SER A 126 19.82 -4.64 -12.12
C SER A 126 20.23 -4.47 -13.58
N THR A 127 19.30 -4.58 -14.52
CA THR A 127 19.57 -4.57 -15.97
C THR A 127 19.31 -3.21 -16.61
N HIS A 128 18.34 -2.45 -16.08
CA HIS A 128 17.95 -1.13 -16.58
C HIS A 128 17.63 -0.19 -15.41
N PRO A 129 18.63 0.30 -14.65
CA PRO A 129 18.41 1.20 -13.52
C PRO A 129 17.62 2.47 -13.89
N LEU A 130 16.73 2.92 -13.01
CA LEU A 130 16.01 4.17 -13.20
C LEU A 130 16.80 5.34 -12.60
N GLY A 131 17.15 6.34 -13.45
CA GLY A 131 17.85 7.57 -13.08
C GLY A 131 19.18 7.77 -13.83
N ASN A 132 19.57 9.02 -14.06
CA ASN A 132 20.89 9.35 -14.61
C ASN A 132 21.96 9.08 -13.55
N ALA A 133 23.09 8.50 -13.95
CA ALA A 133 24.22 8.26 -13.05
C ALA A 133 24.89 9.55 -12.52
N ASP A 134 24.51 10.71 -13.07
CA ASP A 134 25.21 12.00 -12.91
C ASP A 134 24.51 13.02 -11.99
N ASP A 135 23.40 12.67 -11.33
CA ASP A 135 22.68 13.60 -10.43
C ASP A 135 22.81 13.20 -8.94
N PRO A 136 23.75 13.80 -8.20
CA PRO A 136 24.06 13.45 -6.81
C PRO A 136 22.98 13.86 -5.79
N GLU A 137 21.99 14.68 -6.16
CA GLU A 137 20.88 15.06 -5.27
C GLU A 137 19.72 14.05 -5.26
N SER A 138 19.75 13.03 -6.14
CA SER A 138 18.77 11.93 -6.15
C SER A 138 19.07 10.88 -5.08
N ILE A 139 19.11 11.29 -3.81
CA ILE A 139 19.24 10.41 -2.63
C ILE A 139 17.93 9.61 -2.49
N GLY A 140 17.77 8.61 -3.35
CA GLY A 140 16.56 7.82 -3.48
C GLY A 140 16.46 7.14 -4.85
N ARG A 141 17.38 6.20 -5.15
CA ARG A 141 17.36 5.39 -6.38
C ARG A 141 15.93 4.93 -6.69
N ARG A 142 15.30 5.50 -7.73
CA ARG A 142 13.97 5.12 -8.19
C ARG A 142 14.03 3.63 -8.56
N ARG A 143 13.08 2.82 -8.09
CA ARG A 143 13.06 1.37 -8.33
C ARG A 143 11.80 0.96 -9.06
N TYR A 144 11.90 -0.12 -9.83
CA TYR A 144 10.71 -0.75 -10.35
C TYR A 144 9.85 -1.25 -9.19
N THR A 145 8.58 -0.93 -9.30
CA THR A 145 7.56 -1.39 -8.35
C THR A 145 6.48 -2.08 -9.16
N ARG A 146 5.81 -3.02 -8.53
CA ARG A 146 4.65 -3.71 -9.09
C ARG A 146 3.65 -2.72 -9.74
N GLU A 147 3.38 -1.61 -9.06
CA GLU A 147 2.47 -0.56 -9.55
C GLU A 147 3.03 0.18 -10.77
N GLY A 148 4.34 0.40 -10.81
CA GLY A 148 5.04 0.94 -11.97
C GLY A 148 4.98 0.00 -13.19
N LEU A 149 4.91 -1.31 -12.95
CA LEU A 149 4.78 -2.35 -13.99
C LEU A 149 3.33 -2.65 -14.38
N ARG A 150 2.39 -1.70 -14.19
CA ARG A 150 0.96 -1.87 -14.53
C ARG A 150 0.23 -2.98 -13.76
N ILE A 151 0.84 -3.57 -12.74
CA ILE A 151 0.21 -4.56 -11.86
C ILE A 151 -0.36 -3.85 -10.62
N ALA A 152 -1.67 -3.72 -10.59
CA ALA A 152 -2.41 -3.03 -9.56
C ALA A 152 -2.68 -3.91 -8.32
N ALA A 153 -2.92 -3.25 -7.17
CA ALA A 153 -3.62 -3.90 -6.06
C ALA A 153 -5.10 -4.05 -6.43
N SER A 154 -5.74 -5.13 -5.96
CA SER A 154 -7.19 -5.23 -6.00
C SER A 154 -7.78 -4.06 -5.20
N GLY A 155 -8.50 -3.17 -5.89
CA GLY A 155 -9.23 -2.06 -5.27
C GLY A 155 -10.44 -2.61 -4.53
N LYS A 156 -10.50 -2.39 -3.22
CA LYS A 156 -11.63 -2.82 -2.36
C LYS A 156 -12.27 -1.67 -1.61
N SER A 157 -11.54 -0.56 -1.46
CA SER A 157 -11.96 0.54 -0.62
C SER A 157 -12.91 1.47 -1.35
N ILE A 158 -13.83 2.07 -0.61
CA ILE A 158 -14.84 3.00 -1.13
C ILE A 158 -14.61 4.37 -0.52
N LEU A 159 -14.56 5.41 -1.35
CA LEU A 159 -14.51 6.81 -0.95
C LEU A 159 -15.84 7.49 -1.27
N ILE A 160 -16.46 8.14 -0.29
CA ILE A 160 -17.75 8.84 -0.44
C ILE A 160 -17.79 10.08 0.45
N GLY A 161 -18.66 11.04 0.17
CA GLY A 161 -18.85 12.24 0.98
C GLY A 161 -18.23 13.48 0.34
N TYR A 162 -18.05 14.52 1.15
CA TYR A 162 -17.71 15.87 0.70
C TYR A 162 -16.23 15.97 0.28
N ILE A 163 -15.89 15.40 -0.87
CA ILE A 163 -14.55 15.47 -1.46
C ILE A 163 -14.64 15.43 -2.98
N SER A 164 -13.79 16.20 -3.64
CA SER A 164 -13.55 16.13 -5.08
C SER A 164 -12.05 16.19 -5.35
N PHE A 165 -11.61 15.56 -6.44
CA PHE A 165 -10.21 15.53 -6.85
C PHE A 165 -10.12 15.18 -8.33
N ASP A 166 -8.96 15.42 -8.90
CA ASP A 166 -8.69 15.20 -10.31
C ASP A 166 -7.84 13.93 -10.53
N ILE A 167 -8.09 13.25 -11.64
CA ILE A 167 -7.24 12.18 -12.14
C ILE A 167 -6.74 12.57 -13.54
N PRO A 168 -5.43 12.74 -13.74
CA PRO A 168 -4.85 12.93 -15.07
C PRO A 168 -5.22 11.79 -16.02
N LYS A 169 -5.68 12.10 -17.23
CA LYS A 169 -5.90 11.13 -18.29
C LYS A 169 -4.55 10.56 -18.73
N LEU A 170 -4.52 9.28 -19.11
CA LEU A 170 -3.42 8.79 -19.93
C LEU A 170 -3.46 9.49 -21.28
N SER A 171 -2.28 9.75 -21.86
CA SER A 171 -2.10 10.26 -23.23
C SER A 171 -3.12 9.64 -24.21
N PRO A 172 -3.69 10.43 -25.15
CA PRO A 172 -4.67 9.96 -26.13
C PRO A 172 -3.95 9.24 -27.27
N VAL A 173 -3.39 8.07 -27.01
CA VAL A 173 -3.11 7.10 -28.07
C VAL A 173 -3.97 5.89 -27.72
N LEU A 174 -5.05 5.71 -28.49
CA LEU A 174 -6.07 4.66 -28.40
C LEU A 174 -7.21 4.91 -27.39
N SER A 175 -7.90 6.05 -27.54
CA SER A 175 -9.30 6.17 -27.12
C SER A 175 -10.22 5.49 -28.15
N SER A 176 -10.13 4.16 -28.25
CA SER A 176 -11.17 3.31 -28.83
C SER A 176 -10.91 1.87 -28.40
N LEU A 177 -11.74 1.40 -27.45
CA LEU A 177 -12.00 0.00 -27.04
C LEU A 177 -12.10 -0.09 -25.52
N SER A 178 -13.12 0.56 -24.96
CA SER A 178 -13.77 0.04 -23.75
C SER A 178 -14.69 -1.10 -24.16
N GLN A 179 -14.11 -2.23 -24.55
CA GLN A 179 -14.79 -3.51 -24.59
C GLN A 179 -14.12 -4.40 -23.55
N THR A 180 -14.69 -4.39 -22.35
CA THR A 180 -14.45 -5.47 -21.39
C THR A 180 -15.09 -6.72 -21.99
N THR A 181 -14.29 -7.71 -22.38
CA THR A 181 -14.78 -8.99 -22.87
C THR A 181 -15.58 -9.67 -21.76
N GLN A 182 -16.91 -9.71 -21.91
CA GLN A 182 -17.77 -10.64 -21.18
C GLN A 182 -17.42 -12.06 -21.64
N MET A 183 -16.90 -12.87 -20.72
CA MET A 183 -17.06 -14.32 -20.80
C MET A 183 -18.06 -14.70 -19.71
N THR A 184 -19.31 -14.89 -20.15
CA THR A 184 -20.47 -15.19 -19.33
C THR A 184 -20.43 -16.65 -18.91
N VAL A 185 -20.25 -16.94 -17.61
CA VAL A 185 -20.93 -18.05 -16.92
C VAL A 185 -21.18 -17.63 -15.46
N GLY A 186 -22.45 -17.40 -15.11
CA GLY A 186 -22.92 -17.32 -13.71
C GLY A 186 -23.27 -15.92 -13.21
N ASN A 187 -24.56 -15.71 -12.93
CA ASN A 187 -25.18 -14.47 -12.45
C ASN A 187 -24.52 -13.93 -11.16
N VAL A 188 -23.75 -12.85 -11.28
CA VAL A 188 -23.52 -11.87 -10.19
C VAL A 188 -23.47 -10.50 -10.84
N SER A 189 -24.44 -9.64 -10.50
CA SER A 189 -24.50 -8.24 -10.96
C SER A 189 -23.29 -7.46 -10.43
N GLN A 190 -22.22 -7.38 -11.22
CA GLN A 190 -21.12 -6.46 -10.97
C GLN A 190 -21.52 -5.07 -11.51
N THR A 191 -21.45 -4.08 -10.64
CA THR A 191 -21.80 -2.69 -10.90
C THR A 191 -21.05 -2.14 -12.11
N GLN A 192 -21.84 -1.73 -13.10
CA GLN A 192 -21.43 -1.20 -14.38
C GLN A 192 -20.74 0.17 -14.21
N PHE A 193 -19.53 0.31 -14.76
CA PHE A 193 -18.83 1.59 -14.88
C PHE A 193 -19.60 2.49 -15.86
N CYS A 194 -20.13 3.62 -15.40
CA CYS A 194 -20.61 4.70 -16.26
C CYS A 194 -19.71 5.92 -16.08
N PHE A 195 -18.92 6.24 -17.11
CA PHE A 195 -18.24 7.53 -17.22
C PHE A 195 -19.26 8.57 -17.73
N GLU A 196 -19.86 9.36 -16.85
CA GLU A 196 -20.50 10.60 -17.28
C GLU A 196 -19.46 11.73 -17.31
N LYS A 197 -19.23 12.26 -18.52
CA LYS A 197 -18.22 13.28 -18.81
C LYS A 197 -18.68 14.66 -18.33
N THR A 198 -18.11 15.17 -17.24
CA THR A 198 -17.79 16.61 -17.14
C THR A 198 -16.31 16.77 -17.47
N SER A 199 -16.00 16.79 -18.77
CA SER A 199 -14.63 16.96 -19.25
C SER A 199 -14.25 18.42 -19.33
N ASN A 200 -13.36 18.89 -18.45
CA ASN A 200 -12.65 20.13 -18.68
C ASN A 200 -11.59 19.89 -19.77
N HIS A 201 -11.90 20.32 -21.00
CA HIS A 201 -11.04 20.11 -22.17
C HIS A 201 -9.69 20.83 -22.09
N LEU A 202 -9.49 21.78 -21.16
CA LEU A 202 -8.26 22.55 -21.04
C LEU A 202 -7.13 21.87 -20.24
N THR A 203 -7.41 20.91 -19.35
CA THR A 203 -6.41 20.39 -18.38
C THR A 203 -6.05 18.91 -18.52
N GLY A 204 -6.72 18.17 -19.42
CA GLY A 204 -6.42 16.74 -19.60
C GLY A 204 -6.74 15.86 -18.38
N THR A 205 -7.50 16.36 -17.40
CA THR A 205 -7.89 15.64 -16.19
C THR A 205 -9.36 15.19 -16.23
N VAL A 206 -9.72 14.23 -15.37
CA VAL A 206 -11.10 13.82 -15.08
C VAL A 206 -11.37 14.14 -13.61
N GLU A 207 -12.38 14.96 -13.36
CA GLU A 207 -12.86 15.23 -12.00
C GLU A 207 -13.62 14.02 -11.46
N MET A 208 -13.31 13.66 -10.21
CA MET A 208 -13.98 12.65 -9.41
C MET A 208 -14.63 13.36 -8.23
N ASN A 209 -15.96 13.22 -8.08
CA ASN A 209 -16.72 13.86 -7.00
C ASN A 209 -17.40 12.79 -6.13
N GLY A 210 -17.03 12.76 -4.85
CA GLY A 210 -17.47 11.79 -3.85
C GLY A 210 -18.95 11.91 -3.45
N MET A 211 -19.61 13.01 -3.78
CA MET A 211 -21.05 13.22 -3.53
C MET A 211 -21.92 12.74 -4.69
N ARG A 212 -21.37 12.57 -5.91
CA ARG A 212 -22.16 12.21 -7.10
C ARG A 212 -22.60 10.75 -7.15
N HIS A 213 -21.86 9.86 -6.50
CA HIS A 213 -22.12 8.42 -6.55
C HIS A 213 -22.64 7.91 -5.20
N SER A 214 -23.90 7.49 -5.15
CA SER A 214 -24.49 6.87 -3.95
C SER A 214 -23.76 5.60 -3.51
N SER A 215 -23.16 4.86 -4.44
CA SER A 215 -22.33 3.69 -4.16
C SER A 215 -20.93 4.05 -3.63
N GLY A 216 -20.50 5.30 -3.79
CA GLY A 216 -19.14 5.79 -3.58
C GLY A 216 -18.17 5.45 -4.73
N ILE A 217 -16.99 6.07 -4.70
CA ILE A 217 -15.89 5.90 -5.65
C ILE A 217 -15.02 4.72 -5.20
N LEU A 218 -14.80 3.75 -6.08
CA LEU A 218 -13.88 2.64 -5.81
C LEU A 218 -12.41 3.13 -5.87
N VAL A 219 -11.71 3.03 -4.75
CA VAL A 219 -10.28 3.38 -4.67
C VAL A 219 -9.44 2.23 -5.23
N ASN A 220 -9.18 2.29 -6.53
CA ASN A 220 -8.21 1.44 -7.22
C ASN A 220 -6.85 2.14 -7.31
N MET A 221 -5.84 1.48 -7.89
CA MET A 221 -4.50 2.08 -8.02
C MET A 221 -4.48 3.34 -8.90
N ALA A 222 -5.37 3.46 -9.89
CA ALA A 222 -5.45 4.67 -10.70
C ALA A 222 -5.87 5.87 -9.83
N VAL A 223 -6.93 5.72 -9.02
CA VAL A 223 -7.36 6.71 -8.05
C VAL A 223 -6.26 6.98 -7.03
N GLY A 224 -5.73 5.94 -6.39
CA GLY A 224 -4.75 6.09 -5.31
C GLY A 224 -3.41 6.69 -5.72
N MET A 225 -2.89 6.36 -6.90
CA MET A 225 -1.59 6.86 -7.36
C MET A 225 -1.70 8.21 -8.07
N ARG A 226 -2.81 8.48 -8.76
CA ARG A 226 -2.92 9.64 -9.66
C ARG A 226 -3.86 10.73 -9.15
N GLY A 227 -4.70 10.46 -8.15
CA GLY A 227 -5.54 11.48 -7.54
C GLY A 227 -4.71 12.68 -7.08
N CYS A 228 -5.10 13.89 -7.49
CA CYS A 228 -4.46 15.16 -7.16
C CYS A 228 -5.50 16.28 -7.14
N HIS A 229 -5.12 17.46 -6.66
CA HIS A 229 -6.00 18.62 -6.50
C HIS A 229 -7.22 18.31 -5.62
N PHE A 230 -6.98 17.76 -4.43
CA PHE A 230 -8.04 17.46 -3.47
C PHE A 230 -8.72 18.74 -2.98
N ARG A 231 -10.05 18.73 -2.95
CA ARG A 231 -10.93 19.86 -2.57
C ARG A 231 -12.28 19.35 -2.05
N GLY A 232 -13.11 20.25 -1.56
CA GLY A 232 -14.50 19.98 -1.20
C GLY A 232 -15.40 19.77 -2.42
N ALA A 233 -16.58 19.18 -2.20
CA ALA A 233 -17.47 18.78 -3.29
C ALA A 233 -18.19 19.95 -4.00
N GLU A 234 -18.25 21.12 -3.39
CA GLU A 234 -18.91 22.32 -3.94
C GLU A 234 -18.01 23.18 -4.84
N GLY A 235 -16.72 22.82 -5.00
CA GLY A 235 -15.83 23.45 -5.97
C GLY A 235 -14.50 23.95 -5.40
N VAL A 236 -13.81 24.77 -6.20
CA VAL A 236 -12.47 25.29 -5.88
C VAL A 236 -12.59 26.29 -4.73
N GLY A 237 -11.95 25.98 -3.59
CA GLY A 237 -11.91 26.84 -2.40
C GLY A 237 -12.72 26.32 -1.21
N SER A 238 -13.60 25.33 -1.39
CA SER A 238 -14.18 24.62 -0.25
C SER A 238 -13.30 23.45 0.18
N LEU A 239 -13.18 23.21 1.48
CA LEU A 239 -12.40 22.11 2.04
C LEU A 239 -13.32 21.13 2.78
N PRO A 240 -12.99 19.83 2.79
CA PRO A 240 -13.63 18.91 3.71
C PRO A 240 -13.31 19.31 5.16
N SER A 241 -14.20 19.01 6.10
CA SER A 241 -13.98 19.23 7.55
C SER A 241 -13.10 18.14 8.16
N ALA A 242 -13.22 16.90 7.69
CA ALA A 242 -12.37 15.77 8.10
C ALA A 242 -12.44 14.63 7.08
N VAL A 243 -11.44 13.73 7.13
CA VAL A 243 -11.50 12.41 6.49
C VAL A 243 -11.68 11.34 7.56
N ILE A 244 -12.76 10.57 7.45
CA ILE A 244 -13.13 9.50 8.38
C ILE A 244 -12.82 8.16 7.72
N LEU A 245 -11.86 7.44 8.29
CA LEU A 245 -11.46 6.10 7.87
C LEU A 245 -12.34 5.08 8.58
N VAL A 246 -13.02 4.22 7.82
CA VAL A 246 -13.97 3.25 8.36
C VAL A 246 -13.57 1.83 7.97
N GLU A 247 -13.60 0.89 8.91
CA GLU A 247 -13.28 -0.51 8.61
C GLU A 247 -14.32 -1.20 7.71
N LYS A 248 -15.59 -1.14 8.11
CA LYS A 248 -16.68 -1.95 7.52
C LYS A 248 -17.61 -1.11 6.65
N GLU A 249 -18.04 -1.69 5.53
CA GLU A 249 -18.98 -1.02 4.63
C GLU A 249 -20.35 -0.82 5.27
N SER A 250 -20.84 -1.76 6.09
CA SER A 250 -22.10 -1.59 6.82
C SER A 250 -22.07 -0.34 7.69
N THR A 251 -20.97 -0.12 8.42
CA THR A 251 -20.78 1.08 9.24
C THR A 251 -20.79 2.34 8.37
N LEU A 252 -20.09 2.32 7.23
CA LEU A 252 -20.09 3.43 6.28
C LEU A 252 -21.53 3.78 5.84
N ARG A 253 -22.33 2.78 5.45
CA ARG A 253 -23.70 2.99 4.98
C ARG A 253 -24.58 3.58 6.09
N THR A 254 -24.44 3.11 7.32
CA THR A 254 -25.16 3.68 8.47
C THR A 254 -24.79 5.16 8.69
N LEU A 255 -23.50 5.51 8.60
CA LEU A 255 -23.04 6.89 8.76
C LEU A 255 -23.57 7.81 7.67
N VAL A 256 -23.51 7.39 6.40
CA VAL A 256 -23.99 8.18 5.25
C VAL A 256 -25.52 8.37 5.31
N VAL A 257 -26.27 7.33 5.69
CA VAL A 257 -27.73 7.46 5.87
C VAL A 257 -28.05 8.43 7.00
N ALA A 258 -27.35 8.33 8.13
CA ALA A 258 -27.58 9.22 9.26
C ALA A 258 -27.20 10.68 8.94
N GLU A 259 -26.10 10.91 8.24
CA GLU A 259 -25.73 12.24 7.73
C GLU A 259 -26.84 12.85 6.87
N GLY A 260 -27.40 12.07 5.94
CA GLY A 260 -28.51 12.51 5.09
C GLY A 260 -29.78 12.84 5.88
N VAL A 261 -30.02 12.17 7.02
CA VAL A 261 -31.14 12.43 7.93
C VAL A 261 -30.90 13.68 8.79
N LEU A 262 -29.63 13.99 9.12
CA LEU A 262 -29.27 15.11 10.01
C LEU A 262 -29.31 16.49 9.33
N GLY A 263 -29.59 16.58 8.03
CA GLY A 263 -29.89 17.83 7.31
C GLY A 263 -28.69 18.78 7.07
N LEU A 264 -28.93 19.88 6.34
CA LEU A 264 -27.95 20.95 6.14
C LEU A 264 -27.60 21.60 7.49
N GLY A 265 -26.38 21.37 7.98
CA GLY A 265 -25.87 21.95 9.23
C GLY A 265 -25.26 20.93 10.20
N ALA A 266 -25.40 19.63 9.94
CA ALA A 266 -24.73 18.60 10.74
C ALA A 266 -23.21 18.65 10.54
N PRO A 267 -22.38 18.47 11.59
CA PRO A 267 -20.91 18.54 11.50
C PRO A 267 -20.30 17.54 10.51
N LEU A 268 -21.05 16.49 10.15
CA LEU A 268 -20.64 15.45 9.21
C LEU A 268 -20.88 15.80 7.74
N ASN A 269 -21.68 16.83 7.42
CA ASN A 269 -22.08 17.17 6.04
C ASN A 269 -20.91 17.57 5.12
N ARG A 270 -19.78 17.97 5.72
CA ARG A 270 -18.54 18.33 5.04
C ARG A 270 -17.43 17.30 5.25
N CYS A 271 -17.75 16.14 5.81
CA CYS A 271 -16.80 15.06 5.97
C CYS A 271 -16.74 14.17 4.73
N SER A 272 -15.59 13.53 4.54
CA SER A 272 -15.42 12.46 3.56
C SER A 272 -15.10 11.16 4.29
N PHE A 273 -15.59 10.04 3.75
CA PHE A 273 -15.45 8.74 4.35
C PHE A 273 -14.68 7.80 3.42
N LEU A 274 -13.63 7.16 3.94
CA LEU A 274 -12.86 6.14 3.25
C LEU A 274 -13.04 4.79 3.95
N CYS A 275 -13.85 3.91 3.36
CA CYS A 275 -14.05 2.56 3.88
C CYS A 275 -13.03 1.58 3.30
N SER A 276 -12.24 0.90 4.13
CA SER A 276 -11.24 -0.07 3.66
C SER A 276 -11.76 -1.48 3.39
N LYS A 277 -12.92 -1.85 3.94
CA LYS A 277 -13.46 -3.23 3.98
C LYS A 277 -12.45 -4.20 4.61
N GLY A 278 -11.96 -3.86 5.80
CA GLY A 278 -10.87 -4.55 6.51
C GLY A 278 -9.51 -3.85 6.38
N TYR A 279 -8.42 -4.58 6.13
CA TYR A 279 -7.09 -3.97 5.99
C TYR A 279 -6.99 -3.06 4.76
N PRO A 280 -6.49 -1.81 4.92
CA PRO A 280 -6.41 -0.87 3.82
C PRO A 280 -5.42 -1.33 2.75
N CYS A 281 -5.87 -1.30 1.49
CA CYS A 281 -5.02 -1.67 0.37
C CYS A 281 -3.97 -0.57 0.09
N ARG A 282 -2.98 -0.89 -0.75
CA ARG A 282 -1.90 0.06 -1.12
C ARG A 282 -2.47 1.33 -1.75
N ALA A 283 -3.47 1.21 -2.63
CA ALA A 283 -4.11 2.36 -3.26
C ALA A 283 -4.67 3.34 -2.25
N SER A 284 -5.41 2.85 -1.25
CA SER A 284 -6.03 3.68 -0.21
C SER A 284 -5.01 4.40 0.65
N ARG A 285 -3.91 3.72 1.01
CA ARG A 285 -2.82 4.34 1.78
C ARG A 285 -2.06 5.39 0.98
N THR A 286 -1.79 5.11 -0.30
CA THR A 286 -1.17 6.12 -1.18
C THR A 286 -2.09 7.31 -1.38
N LEU A 287 -3.38 7.08 -1.58
CA LEU A 287 -4.37 8.16 -1.71
C LEU A 287 -4.34 9.06 -0.47
N LEU A 288 -4.36 8.45 0.71
CA LEU A 288 -4.41 9.17 1.98
C LEU A 288 -3.13 9.99 2.23
N HIS A 289 -1.95 9.47 1.90
CA HIS A 289 -0.72 10.24 1.94
C HIS A 289 -0.72 11.42 0.97
N LYS A 290 -1.23 11.24 -0.26
CA LYS A 290 -1.33 12.34 -1.23
C LYS A 290 -2.30 13.41 -0.77
N LEU A 291 -3.45 12.99 -0.24
CA LEU A 291 -4.46 13.87 0.32
C LEU A 291 -3.89 14.69 1.48
N HIS A 292 -3.22 14.04 2.44
CA HIS A 292 -2.59 14.74 3.56
C HIS A 292 -1.48 15.70 3.11
N ARG A 293 -0.68 15.31 2.11
CA ARG A 293 0.36 16.21 1.56
C ARG A 293 -0.21 17.45 0.89
N GLU A 294 -1.38 17.35 0.26
CA GLU A 294 -2.05 18.49 -0.37
C GLU A 294 -2.88 19.31 0.63
N LEU A 295 -3.45 18.65 1.65
CA LEU A 295 -4.30 19.24 2.69
C LEU A 295 -3.80 18.82 4.09
N PRO A 296 -2.66 19.37 4.57
CA PRO A 296 -2.05 18.94 5.84
C PRO A 296 -2.93 19.25 7.05
N GLN A 297 -3.70 20.34 6.98
CA GLN A 297 -4.63 20.78 8.03
C GLN A 297 -5.88 19.91 8.14
N LEU A 298 -6.12 19.00 7.18
CA LEU A 298 -7.34 18.20 7.16
C LEU A 298 -7.24 17.04 8.17
N PRO A 299 -8.08 17.01 9.22
CA PRO A 299 -8.01 15.97 10.23
C PRO A 299 -8.32 14.59 9.64
N ILE A 300 -7.51 13.60 10.00
CA ILE A 300 -7.72 12.20 9.65
C ILE A 300 -8.19 11.45 10.90
N LEU A 301 -9.42 10.96 10.89
CA LEU A 301 -10.04 10.26 12.01
C LEU A 301 -10.23 8.78 11.66
N VAL A 302 -9.94 7.88 12.58
CA VAL A 302 -9.97 6.43 12.33
C VAL A 302 -10.99 5.76 13.23
N LEU A 303 -12.05 5.22 12.61
CA LEU A 303 -13.17 4.55 13.26
C LEU A 303 -13.15 3.06 12.92
N VAL A 304 -12.73 2.25 13.89
CA VAL A 304 -12.52 0.80 13.79
C VAL A 304 -13.12 0.08 14.99
N ASP A 305 -13.29 -1.24 14.87
CA ASP A 305 -13.71 -2.08 15.98
C ASP A 305 -12.70 -2.04 17.14
N GLY A 306 -13.19 -2.21 18.37
CA GLY A 306 -12.39 -2.31 19.59
C GLY A 306 -11.81 -3.70 19.78
N ASP A 307 -11.07 -4.20 18.80
CA ASP A 307 -10.39 -5.50 18.82
C ASP A 307 -8.94 -5.40 18.27
N PRO A 308 -8.10 -6.44 18.43
CA PRO A 308 -6.72 -6.38 17.95
C PRO A 308 -6.59 -6.20 16.43
N HIS A 309 -7.60 -6.65 15.67
CA HIS A 309 -7.60 -6.52 14.23
C HIS A 309 -7.92 -5.09 13.79
N GLY A 310 -8.93 -4.46 14.40
CA GLY A 310 -9.33 -3.07 14.21
C GLY A 310 -8.22 -2.10 14.58
N MET A 311 -7.57 -2.29 15.74
CA MET A 311 -6.37 -1.51 16.10
C MET A 311 -5.25 -1.67 15.08
N ARG A 312 -4.97 -2.91 14.62
CA ARG A 312 -3.95 -3.12 13.57
C ARG A 312 -4.35 -2.47 12.24
N ILE A 313 -5.64 -2.39 11.91
CA ILE A 313 -6.13 -1.66 10.74
C ILE A 313 -5.85 -0.16 10.89
N ALA A 314 -6.14 0.43 12.06
CA ALA A 314 -5.81 1.83 12.34
C ALA A 314 -4.31 2.11 12.20
N LEU A 315 -3.46 1.25 12.78
CA LEU A 315 -2.01 1.36 12.65
C LEU A 315 -1.51 1.11 11.21
N THR A 316 -2.26 0.38 10.38
CA THR A 316 -1.94 0.21 8.95
C THR A 316 -2.26 1.48 8.16
N PHE A 317 -3.34 2.19 8.51
CA PHE A 317 -3.63 3.51 7.96
C PHE A 317 -2.58 4.53 8.37
N LEU A 318 -2.15 4.51 9.63
CA LEU A 318 -1.10 5.37 10.17
C LEU A 318 0.25 5.20 9.45
N GLY A 319 0.47 4.08 8.74
CA GLY A 319 1.73 3.76 8.08
C GLY A 319 2.68 2.86 8.90
N LEU A 320 2.29 2.47 10.12
CA LEU A 320 3.09 1.59 10.97
C LEU A 320 3.12 0.14 10.45
N PHE A 321 2.07 -0.27 9.74
CA PHE A 321 1.96 -1.57 9.05
C PHE A 321 1.69 -1.40 7.55
N GLY A 322 2.13 -2.40 6.76
CA GLY A 322 1.87 -2.50 5.32
C GLY A 322 2.89 -1.76 4.45
N GLY A 323 3.67 -2.48 3.64
CA GLY A 323 4.75 -1.91 2.80
C GLY A 323 5.94 -1.40 3.63
N GLY A 324 7.18 -1.47 3.12
CA GLY A 324 8.41 -1.00 3.79
C GLY A 324 8.70 -1.67 5.13
N ALA A 325 7.96 -1.34 6.19
CA ALA A 325 8.01 -1.81 7.57
C ALA A 325 8.13 -3.34 7.74
N SER A 326 7.41 -4.16 6.96
CA SER A 326 7.49 -5.63 7.06
C SER A 326 8.68 -6.23 6.30
N THR A 327 9.06 -5.64 5.16
CA THR A 327 10.30 -5.98 4.42
C THR A 327 11.57 -5.47 5.13
N ARG A 328 11.45 -4.45 6.00
CA ARG A 328 12.53 -3.87 6.82
C ARG A 328 13.08 -4.91 7.81
N ARG A 329 12.22 -5.74 8.42
CA ARG A 329 12.61 -6.81 9.39
C ARG A 329 13.54 -7.89 8.82
N ARG A 330 13.50 -8.17 7.50
CA ARG A 330 14.30 -9.25 6.88
C ARG A 330 15.66 -8.78 6.35
N LYS A 331 15.87 -7.47 6.16
CA LYS A 331 17.15 -6.86 5.73
C LYS A 331 17.88 -6.10 6.85
N GLN A 332 17.20 -5.72 7.93
CA GLN A 332 17.77 -5.00 9.09
C GLN A 332 18.44 -5.97 10.08
N LYS A 333 19.69 -6.30 9.82
CA LYS A 333 20.65 -6.63 10.89
C LYS A 333 21.91 -5.76 10.85
N LYS A 334 21.98 -4.75 9.96
CA LYS A 334 23.27 -4.07 9.66
C LYS A 334 23.28 -2.55 9.45
N ARG A 335 22.17 -1.79 9.48
CA ARG A 335 22.23 -0.31 9.45
C ARG A 335 21.13 0.33 10.31
N PRO A 336 21.46 1.27 11.22
CA PRO A 336 20.47 2.14 11.83
C PRO A 336 19.89 3.06 10.74
N PHE A 337 18.58 3.26 10.78
CA PHE A 337 17.85 4.14 9.89
C PHE A 337 17.65 5.48 10.61
N ALA A 338 17.64 6.60 9.87
CA ALA A 338 17.35 7.90 10.47
C ALA A 338 15.88 7.94 10.93
N SER A 339 15.65 8.26 12.21
CA SER A 339 14.34 8.44 12.85
C SER A 339 13.43 9.37 12.04
N ALA A 340 13.98 10.46 11.50
CA ALA A 340 13.27 11.39 10.62
C ALA A 340 12.63 10.75 9.36
N GLU A 341 13.30 9.78 8.71
CA GLU A 341 12.75 9.11 7.51
C GLU A 341 11.65 8.10 7.89
N PHE A 342 11.59 7.64 9.15
CA PHE A 342 10.50 6.80 9.63
C PHE A 342 9.26 7.65 9.91
N ILE A 343 9.44 8.78 10.58
CA ILE A 343 8.35 9.68 10.98
C ILE A 343 7.66 10.26 9.76
N SER A 344 8.40 10.66 8.73
CA SER A 344 7.84 11.19 7.48
C SER A 344 6.96 10.20 6.71
N THR A 345 7.02 8.90 7.06
CA THR A 345 6.14 7.87 6.48
C THR A 345 4.84 7.66 7.26
N LEU A 346 4.70 8.26 8.44
CA LEU A 346 3.51 8.15 9.26
C LEU A 346 2.50 9.26 8.94
N LEU A 347 1.22 8.99 9.12
CA LEU A 347 0.15 9.99 9.03
C LEU A 347 -0.26 10.46 10.43
N PRO A 348 -0.59 11.74 10.64
CA PRO A 348 -1.19 12.23 11.88
C PRO A 348 -2.67 11.87 11.95
N ALA A 349 -2.97 10.56 11.99
CA ALA A 349 -4.34 10.06 12.09
C ALA A 349 -4.72 9.80 13.55
N ARG A 350 -5.88 10.30 13.98
CA ARG A 350 -6.43 10.13 15.33
C ARG A 350 -7.33 8.91 15.40
N TRP A 351 -7.08 8.02 16.34
CA TRP A 351 -7.96 6.88 16.58
C TRP A 351 -9.14 7.27 17.49
N ILE A 352 -10.34 7.16 16.93
CA ILE A 352 -11.63 7.46 17.58
C ILE A 352 -12.54 6.22 17.65
N GLY A 353 -11.96 5.04 17.43
CA GLY A 353 -12.69 3.77 17.49
C GLY A 353 -13.19 3.45 18.90
N VAL A 354 -14.03 2.43 18.98
CA VAL A 354 -14.58 1.98 20.26
C VAL A 354 -13.46 1.48 21.17
N ARG A 355 -13.47 1.98 22.40
CA ARG A 355 -12.56 1.55 23.48
C ARG A 355 -13.31 0.55 24.37
N PRO A 356 -12.93 -0.75 24.36
CA PRO A 356 -13.48 -1.74 25.30
C PRO A 356 -13.50 -1.28 26.76
N SER A 357 -12.45 -0.57 27.19
CA SER A 357 -12.29 -0.02 28.54
C SER A 357 -13.36 1.00 28.93
N ALA A 358 -13.94 1.71 27.96
CA ALA A 358 -14.96 2.73 28.17
C ALA A 358 -16.39 2.17 28.14
N LEU A 359 -16.57 0.91 27.75
CA LEU A 359 -17.89 0.28 27.74
C LEU A 359 -18.33 -0.14 29.15
N PRO A 360 -19.63 -0.07 29.48
CA PRO A 360 -20.17 -0.70 30.68
C PRO A 360 -19.93 -2.22 30.70
N HIS A 361 -19.81 -2.82 31.89
CA HIS A 361 -19.55 -4.25 32.05
C HIS A 361 -20.60 -5.15 31.38
N GLN A 362 -21.84 -4.68 31.30
CA GLN A 362 -23.00 -5.39 30.76
C GLN A 362 -23.34 -5.03 29.31
N ALA A 363 -22.49 -4.25 28.62
CA ALA A 363 -22.75 -3.83 27.26
C ALA A 363 -22.80 -5.03 26.29
N THR A 364 -23.86 -5.09 25.48
CA THR A 364 -24.00 -6.06 24.40
C THR A 364 -22.89 -5.88 23.37
N GLY A 365 -22.30 -6.96 22.86
CA GLY A 365 -21.26 -6.90 21.82
C GLY A 365 -19.81 -6.97 22.33
N ARG A 366 -19.61 -7.23 23.63
CA ARG A 366 -18.33 -7.69 24.18
C ARG A 366 -18.10 -9.18 23.90
N ALA A 367 -16.85 -9.54 23.61
CA ALA A 367 -16.44 -10.92 23.39
C ALA A 367 -15.06 -11.19 24.01
N PRO A 368 -14.76 -12.44 24.42
CA PRO A 368 -13.43 -12.80 24.90
C PRO A 368 -12.40 -12.80 23.75
N LEU A 369 -11.13 -12.58 24.09
CA LEU A 369 -10.03 -12.72 23.13
C LEU A 369 -9.75 -14.18 22.80
N THR A 370 -9.65 -14.48 21.51
CA THR A 370 -9.18 -15.78 21.01
C THR A 370 -7.64 -15.90 21.11
N LEU A 371 -7.11 -17.11 20.93
CA LEU A 371 -5.65 -17.32 20.86
C LEU A 371 -5.00 -16.53 19.72
N LEU A 372 -5.68 -16.44 18.57
CA LEU A 372 -5.20 -15.68 17.43
C LEU A 372 -5.20 -14.17 17.73
N ASP A 373 -6.25 -13.68 18.37
CA ASP A 373 -6.33 -12.28 18.81
C ASP A 373 -5.15 -11.90 19.70
N ARG A 374 -4.79 -12.75 20.67
CA ARG A 374 -3.64 -12.54 21.57
C ARG A 374 -2.32 -12.47 20.83
N GLN A 375 -2.14 -13.26 19.77
CA GLN A 375 -0.94 -13.23 18.93
C GLN A 375 -0.85 -11.91 18.15
N VAL A 376 -1.97 -11.48 17.54
CA VAL A 376 -2.04 -10.21 16.81
C VAL A 376 -1.78 -9.04 17.75
N LEU A 377 -2.43 -9.03 18.91
CA LEU A 377 -2.27 -8.02 19.95
C LEU A 377 -0.81 -7.90 20.40
N SER A 378 -0.15 -9.03 20.71
CA SER A 378 1.25 -9.02 21.15
C SER A 378 2.20 -8.49 20.07
N GLN A 379 2.02 -8.91 18.81
CA GLN A 379 2.82 -8.42 17.69
C GLN A 379 2.61 -6.92 17.45
N MET A 380 1.37 -6.48 17.59
CA MET A 380 0.99 -5.08 17.42
C MET A 380 1.60 -4.20 18.51
N MET A 381 1.44 -4.56 19.79
CA MET A 381 2.00 -3.83 20.92
C MET A 381 3.52 -3.68 20.80
N ALA A 382 4.23 -4.76 20.46
CA ALA A 382 5.69 -4.70 20.28
C ALA A 382 6.11 -3.67 19.22
N ARG A 383 5.34 -3.54 18.13
CA ARG A 383 5.59 -2.55 17.07
C ARG A 383 5.24 -1.13 17.47
N VAL A 384 4.21 -0.95 18.29
CA VAL A 384 3.83 0.37 18.82
C VAL A 384 4.89 0.87 19.80
N VAL A 385 5.37 0.01 20.71
CA VAL A 385 6.45 0.34 21.64
C VAL A 385 7.73 0.74 20.89
N GLU A 386 8.13 -0.06 19.87
CA GLU A 386 9.28 0.27 19.02
C GLU A 386 9.12 1.64 18.34
N ALA A 387 7.92 1.96 17.85
CA ALA A 387 7.66 3.25 17.21
C ALA A 387 7.67 4.43 18.19
N LEU A 388 7.15 4.24 19.41
CA LEU A 388 7.17 5.26 20.45
C LEU A 388 8.60 5.60 20.87
N SER A 389 9.47 4.59 21.04
CA SER A 389 10.89 4.83 21.35
C SER A 389 11.58 5.67 20.27
N LEU A 390 11.29 5.41 18.98
CA LEU A 390 11.83 6.21 17.87
C LEU A 390 11.30 7.65 17.83
N LEU A 391 10.15 7.93 18.47
CA LEU A 391 9.55 9.26 18.57
C LEU A 391 10.03 10.04 19.81
N GLU A 392 10.68 9.39 20.77
CA GLU A 392 11.26 10.01 21.97
C GLU A 392 12.67 10.57 21.69
N ASP A 393 13.40 9.94 20.77
CA ASP A 393 14.77 10.34 20.40
C ASP A 393 14.85 11.67 19.59
N GLU A 394 13.72 12.17 19.07
CA GLU A 394 13.64 13.41 18.29
C GLU A 394 13.20 14.58 19.18
N MET A 395 14.01 15.64 19.26
CA MET A 395 13.64 16.87 19.97
C MET A 395 12.46 17.54 19.24
N VAL A 396 11.32 17.65 19.92
CA VAL A 396 10.10 18.27 19.38
C VAL A 396 10.27 19.79 19.43
N ASP A 397 10.65 20.41 18.30
CA ASP A 397 10.57 21.86 18.13
C ASP A 397 9.12 22.27 17.82
N ALA A 398 8.70 23.47 18.24
CA ALA A 398 7.31 23.96 18.17
C ALA A 398 6.88 24.41 16.75
N THR A 399 7.14 23.56 15.76
CA THR A 399 6.80 23.75 14.34
C THR A 399 5.58 22.90 13.95
N CYS A 400 5.03 23.09 12.75
CA CYS A 400 3.90 22.29 12.22
C CYS A 400 4.16 20.77 12.28
N SER A 401 5.41 20.33 12.10
CA SER A 401 5.81 18.93 12.29
C SER A 401 5.70 18.45 13.74
N GLY A 402 5.84 19.34 14.72
CA GLY A 402 5.69 19.02 16.15
C GLY A 402 4.26 18.66 16.53
N GLU A 403 3.26 19.36 15.97
CA GLU A 403 1.84 19.04 16.17
C GLU A 403 1.47 17.67 15.57
N GLU A 404 1.93 17.38 14.34
CA GLU A 404 1.72 16.08 13.70
C GLU A 404 2.35 14.93 14.52
N ILE A 405 3.58 15.13 15.00
CA ILE A 405 4.27 14.17 15.88
C ILE A 405 3.48 13.95 17.18
N ASN A 406 2.93 15.01 17.77
CA ASN A 406 2.10 14.90 18.98
C ASN A 406 0.82 14.11 18.73
N ILE A 407 0.15 14.33 17.59
CA ILE A 407 -1.04 13.56 17.18
C ILE A 407 -0.69 12.07 17.00
N ILE A 408 0.43 11.78 16.34
CA ILE A 408 0.91 10.40 16.15
C ILE A 408 1.21 9.75 17.50
N ARG A 409 2.00 10.43 18.35
CA ARG A 409 2.37 9.94 19.68
C ARG A 409 1.15 9.71 20.56
N GLY A 410 0.21 10.66 20.60
CA GLY A 410 -1.04 10.55 21.34
C GLY A 410 -1.87 9.35 20.88
N THR A 411 -1.99 9.16 19.56
CA THR A 411 -2.72 8.02 18.99
C THR A 411 -2.07 6.68 19.32
N LEU A 412 -0.73 6.59 19.24
CA LEU A 412 0.01 5.38 19.58
C LEU A 412 -0.13 5.03 21.07
N ASN A 413 -0.06 6.03 21.96
CA ASN A 413 -0.27 5.86 23.39
C ASN A 413 -1.69 5.41 23.73
N ASP A 414 -2.70 6.01 23.09
CA ASP A 414 -4.10 5.61 23.25
C ASP A 414 -4.33 4.15 22.84
N ILE A 415 -3.78 3.75 21.69
CA ILE A 415 -3.87 2.36 21.21
C ILE A 415 -3.12 1.42 22.17
N LEU A 416 -1.93 1.80 22.65
CA LEU A 416 -1.15 0.98 23.57
C LEU A 416 -1.89 0.77 24.90
N ARG A 417 -2.41 1.85 25.49
CA ARG A 417 -3.18 1.80 26.74
C ARG A 417 -4.39 0.88 26.62
N GLU A 418 -5.13 0.99 25.52
CA GLU A 418 -6.27 0.10 25.28
C GLU A 418 -5.83 -1.36 25.03
N ALA A 419 -4.72 -1.56 24.31
CA ALA A 419 -4.18 -2.89 24.06
C ALA A 419 -3.72 -3.60 25.35
N GLU A 420 -3.13 -2.86 26.29
CA GLU A 420 -2.76 -3.36 27.62
C GLU A 420 -4.00 -3.75 28.43
N TRP A 421 -5.01 -2.87 28.47
CA TRP A 421 -6.28 -3.17 29.11
C TRP A 421 -6.95 -4.41 28.52
N MET A 422 -6.97 -4.51 27.19
CA MET A 422 -7.51 -5.64 26.44
C MET A 422 -6.76 -6.95 26.74
N LYS A 423 -5.44 -6.89 26.88
CA LYS A 423 -4.60 -8.03 27.27
C LYS A 423 -4.90 -8.49 28.69
N GLU A 424 -5.05 -7.56 29.63
CA GLU A 424 -5.35 -7.84 31.03
C GLU A 424 -6.75 -8.44 31.21
N LYS A 425 -7.77 -7.74 30.71
CA LYS A 425 -9.18 -8.16 30.87
C LYS A 425 -9.59 -9.28 29.92
N SER A 426 -8.78 -9.57 28.89
CA SER A 426 -9.06 -10.58 27.87
C SER A 426 -10.40 -10.36 27.14
N LEU A 427 -10.76 -9.09 26.90
CA LEU A 427 -12.03 -8.68 26.28
C LEU A 427 -11.81 -7.79 25.06
N LYS A 428 -12.65 -7.94 24.04
CA LYS A 428 -12.77 -7.10 22.86
C LYS A 428 -14.23 -6.71 22.61
N CYS A 429 -14.46 -5.77 21.71
CA CYS A 429 -15.81 -5.37 21.33
C CYS A 429 -15.90 -4.91 19.87
N ALA A 430 -17.08 -5.09 19.28
CA ALA A 430 -17.38 -4.57 17.94
C ALA A 430 -17.78 -3.09 18.02
N LEU A 431 -17.62 -2.33 16.92
CA LEU A 431 -18.02 -0.93 16.86
C LEU A 431 -19.52 -0.73 17.18
N GLN A 432 -20.36 -1.68 16.78
CA GLN A 432 -21.81 -1.65 17.05
C GLN A 432 -22.16 -1.86 18.54
N ALA A 433 -21.20 -2.21 19.39
CA ALA A 433 -21.42 -2.36 20.83
C ALA A 433 -21.53 -1.01 21.56
N TRP A 434 -21.22 0.10 20.89
CA TRP A 434 -21.33 1.43 21.50
C TRP A 434 -22.81 1.81 21.71
N PRO A 435 -23.24 2.12 22.95
CA PRO A 435 -24.66 2.33 23.28
C PRO A 435 -25.34 3.42 22.43
N ASP A 436 -24.64 4.54 22.20
CA ASP A 436 -25.15 5.70 21.47
C ASP A 436 -24.84 5.64 19.96
N GLY A 437 -24.32 4.49 19.50
CA GLY A 437 -23.91 4.26 18.13
C GLY A 437 -22.61 4.99 17.71
N PRO A 438 -22.09 4.66 16.52
CA PRO A 438 -20.79 5.17 16.05
C PRO A 438 -20.79 6.66 15.68
N LEU A 439 -21.97 7.26 15.49
CA LEU A 439 -22.11 8.69 15.17
C LEU A 439 -21.72 9.57 16.35
N HIS A 440 -22.06 9.16 17.58
CA HIS A 440 -21.77 9.95 18.77
C HIS A 440 -20.26 10.12 18.97
N LEU A 441 -19.48 9.04 18.74
CA LEU A 441 -18.01 9.08 18.76
C LEU A 441 -17.41 10.10 17.77
N LEU A 442 -18.06 10.30 16.63
CA LEU A 442 -17.64 11.27 15.63
C LEU A 442 -18.02 12.69 16.03
N MET A 443 -19.23 12.90 16.54
CA MET A 443 -19.69 14.23 16.96
C MET A 443 -18.83 14.78 18.08
N ASP A 444 -18.55 13.99 19.12
CA ASP A 444 -17.67 14.37 20.24
C ASP A 444 -16.25 14.75 19.80
N SER A 445 -15.80 14.17 18.68
CA SER A 445 -14.45 14.41 18.13
C SER A 445 -14.39 15.59 17.15
N LEU A 446 -15.54 16.05 16.66
CA LEU A 446 -15.67 17.15 15.70
C LEU A 446 -16.13 18.47 16.36
N GLU A 447 -16.47 18.47 17.66
CA GLU A 447 -16.85 19.70 18.36
C GLU A 447 -15.68 20.69 18.51
N PRO A 448 -15.86 21.96 18.12
CA PRO A 448 -14.83 22.98 18.26
C PRO A 448 -14.66 23.37 19.74
N GLY A 449 -13.47 23.12 20.31
CA GLY A 449 -13.10 23.65 21.64
C GLY A 449 -12.49 22.68 22.64
N ARG A 450 -12.38 21.37 22.33
CA ARG A 450 -11.41 20.53 23.06
C ARG A 450 -10.00 20.80 22.54
N PRO A 451 -8.99 20.93 23.42
CA PRO A 451 -7.61 21.03 22.97
C PRO A 451 -7.28 19.83 22.07
N VAL A 452 -6.70 20.17 20.92
CA VAL A 452 -6.18 19.29 19.87
C VAL A 452 -5.18 18.31 20.43
#